data_AF-A0A969Y160-F1
#
_entry.id   AF-A0A969Y160-F1
#
_cell.length_a   1.000
_cell.length_b   1.000
_cell.length_c   1.000
_cell.angle_alpha   90.00
_cell.angle_beta   90.00
_cell.angle_gamma   90.00
#
_symmetry.space_group_name_H-M   'P 1'
#
loop_
_entity.id
_entity.type
_entity.pdbx_description
1 polymer ?
#
loop_
_entity_poly.entity_id
_entity_poly.type
_entity_poly.pdbx_seq_one_letter_code
_entity_poly.pdbx_strand_id
1 'polypeptide(L)'
;MRRWFLDHFDGLGWLAKAAVAVAIGAGVALLLAAGEAAERERAVANARSMRFHRPTCPAAERIHPANIRRFRTHADARAAGYRPCRACDPDGDRMPKDPDFIDVSHDSSSPIPHAGGGPPAGPRHRSLPQH
;
A
#
# COMPACT_ATOMS: atom_id res chain seq x y z
N MET A 1 -5.03 -42.77 49.27
CA MET A 1 -4.17 -41.71 48.71
C MET A 1 -4.60 -41.48 47.25
N ARG A 2 -4.62 -40.23 46.76
CA ARG A 2 -5.07 -39.77 45.41
C ARG A 2 -6.53 -39.24 45.33
N ARG A 3 -6.82 -38.14 46.03
CA ARG A 3 -8.11 -37.41 45.90
C ARG A 3 -7.98 -35.89 46.08
N TRP A 4 -6.85 -35.29 45.67
CA TRP A 4 -6.55 -33.91 46.07
C TRP A 4 -6.22 -32.93 44.92
N PHE A 5 -6.20 -33.37 43.66
CA PHE A 5 -5.68 -32.52 42.58
C PHE A 5 -6.67 -32.16 41.47
N LEU A 6 -7.87 -32.77 41.43
CA LEU A 6 -8.88 -32.46 40.40
C LEU A 6 -10.06 -31.61 40.91
N ASP A 7 -10.24 -31.48 42.22
CA ASP A 7 -11.38 -30.74 42.80
C ASP A 7 -11.13 -29.22 42.90
N HIS A 8 -9.98 -28.71 42.45
CA HIS A 8 -9.67 -27.27 42.49
C HIS A 8 -10.52 -26.44 41.51
N PHE A 9 -11.26 -27.09 40.59
CA PHE A 9 -12.02 -26.43 39.53
C PHE A 9 -13.51 -26.82 39.44
N ASP A 10 -14.09 -27.45 40.47
CA ASP A 10 -15.51 -27.83 40.49
C ASP A 10 -16.47 -26.76 41.04
N GLY A 11 -15.95 -25.65 41.56
CA GLY A 11 -16.76 -24.50 42.01
C GLY A 11 -17.16 -23.51 40.91
N LEU A 12 -16.55 -23.60 39.72
CA LEU A 12 -16.88 -22.75 38.58
C LEU A 12 -17.79 -23.53 37.64
N GLY A 13 -19.08 -23.20 37.63
CA GLY A 13 -20.05 -23.80 36.71
C GLY A 13 -19.58 -23.75 35.25
N TRP A 14 -20.15 -24.61 34.40
CA TRP A 14 -19.73 -24.76 33.00
C TRP A 14 -19.60 -23.43 32.22
N LEU A 15 -20.46 -22.45 32.53
CA LEU A 15 -20.40 -21.10 31.96
C LEU A 15 -19.09 -20.37 32.26
N ALA A 16 -18.55 -20.53 33.47
CA ALA A 16 -17.31 -19.87 33.86
C ALA A 16 -16.08 -20.56 33.24
N LYS A 17 -16.12 -21.89 33.06
CA LYS A 17 -15.12 -22.63 32.27
C LYS A 17 -15.14 -22.18 30.81
N ALA A 18 -16.33 -22.03 30.23
CA ALA A 18 -16.51 -21.51 28.88
C ALA A 18 -15.99 -20.07 28.75
N ALA A 19 -16.29 -19.19 29.71
CA ALA A 19 -15.80 -17.80 29.71
C ALA A 19 -14.27 -17.72 29.75
N VAL A 20 -13.61 -18.54 30.58
CA VAL A 20 -12.14 -18.62 30.62
C VAL A 20 -11.57 -19.13 29.30
N ALA A 21 -12.17 -20.17 28.70
CA ALA A 21 -11.72 -20.67 27.40
C ALA A 21 -11.87 -19.62 26.28
N VAL A 22 -12.97 -18.87 26.27
CA VAL A 22 -13.18 -17.76 25.33
C VAL A 22 -12.16 -16.64 25.55
N ALA A 23 -11.91 -16.26 26.81
CA ALA A 23 -10.93 -15.22 27.13
C ALA A 23 -9.50 -15.62 26.70
N ILE A 24 -9.10 -16.87 26.95
CA ILE A 24 -7.82 -17.40 26.48
C ILE A 24 -7.78 -17.42 24.95
N GLY A 25 -8.83 -17.91 24.29
CA GLY A 25 -8.92 -17.95 22.83
C GLY A 25 -8.81 -16.57 22.19
N ALA A 26 -9.51 -15.57 22.74
CA ALA A 26 -9.44 -14.18 22.30
C ALA A 26 -8.04 -13.58 22.53
N GLY A 27 -7.41 -13.87 23.67
CA GLY A 27 -6.05 -13.44 23.98
C GLY A 27 -5.02 -14.03 23.00
N VAL A 28 -5.10 -15.32 22.70
CA VAL A 28 -4.23 -15.98 21.71
C VAL A 28 -4.45 -15.40 20.32
N ALA A 29 -5.71 -15.21 19.89
CA ALA A 29 -6.01 -14.60 18.59
C ALA A 29 -5.44 -13.18 18.46
N LEU A 30 -5.54 -12.36 19.53
CA LEU A 30 -4.96 -11.02 19.56
C LEU A 30 -3.43 -11.04 19.46
N LEU A 31 -2.76 -11.95 20.18
CA LEU A 31 -1.30 -12.10 20.12
C LEU A 31 -0.82 -12.54 18.72
N LEU A 32 -1.53 -13.47 18.08
CA LEU A 32 -1.22 -13.92 16.71
C LEU A 32 -1.41 -12.78 15.69
N ALA A 33 -2.53 -12.05 15.78
CA ALA A 33 -2.79 -10.90 14.90
C ALA A 33 -1.73 -9.79 15.07
N ALA A 34 -1.30 -9.51 16.31
CA ALA A 34 -0.24 -8.56 16.58
C ALA A 34 1.13 -9.02 16.03
N GLY A 35 1.41 -10.33 16.09
CA GLY A 35 2.62 -10.92 15.48
C GLY A 35 2.64 -10.76 13.96
N GLU A 36 1.54 -11.06 13.29
CA GLU A 36 1.37 -10.88 11.83
C GLU A 36 1.50 -9.41 11.41
N ALA A 37 0.90 -8.48 12.17
CA ALA A 37 1.02 -7.04 11.91
C ALA A 37 2.48 -6.57 12.05
N ALA A 38 3.17 -7.02 13.10
CA ALA A 38 4.58 -6.70 13.31
C ALA A 38 5.48 -7.28 12.20
N GLU A 39 5.21 -8.51 11.72
CA GLU A 39 5.97 -9.09 10.59
C GLU A 39 5.72 -8.33 9.27
N ARG A 40 4.50 -7.80 9.05
CA ARG A 40 4.19 -6.96 7.88
C ARG A 40 4.91 -5.61 7.92
N GLU A 41 5.13 -5.05 9.11
CA GLU A 41 5.84 -3.79 9.29
C GLU A 41 7.37 -3.93 9.29
N ARG A 42 7.90 -5.16 9.37
CA ARG A 42 9.35 -5.40 9.32
C ARG A 42 9.91 -5.03 7.96
N ALA A 43 10.90 -4.15 7.98
CA ALA A 43 11.62 -3.72 6.80
C ALA A 43 13.02 -4.35 6.72
N VAL A 44 13.33 -4.95 5.57
CA VAL A 44 14.69 -5.35 5.21
C VAL A 44 15.26 -4.29 4.27
N ALA A 45 16.37 -3.69 4.64
CA ALA A 45 16.98 -2.60 3.92
C ALA A 45 18.36 -2.95 3.38
N ASN A 46 18.68 -2.39 2.22
CA ASN A 46 19.98 -2.45 1.59
C ASN A 46 20.75 -1.16 1.88
N ALA A 47 21.80 -1.25 2.69
CA ALA A 47 22.66 -0.12 3.07
C ALA A 47 23.34 0.56 1.87
N ARG A 48 23.58 -0.16 0.77
CA ARG A 48 24.21 0.40 -0.42
C ARG A 48 23.24 1.23 -1.27
N SER A 49 22.02 0.75 -1.45
CA SER A 49 21.02 1.45 -2.28
C SER A 49 20.12 2.39 -1.49
N MET A 50 20.24 2.39 -0.15
CA MET A 50 19.40 3.14 0.77
C MET A 50 17.91 2.90 0.53
N ARG A 51 17.55 1.65 0.18
CA ARG A 51 16.16 1.23 0.00
C ARG A 51 15.76 0.18 1.01
N PHE A 52 14.54 0.26 1.50
CA PHE A 52 13.94 -0.79 2.31
C PHE A 52 12.84 -1.53 1.54
N HIS A 53 12.62 -2.77 1.93
CA HIS A 53 11.81 -3.76 1.26
C HIS A 53 10.95 -4.50 2.28
N ARG A 54 9.77 -4.96 1.85
CA ARG A 54 9.01 -5.98 2.59
C ARG A 54 9.78 -7.31 2.63
N PRO A 55 9.54 -8.19 3.62
CA PRO A 55 10.27 -9.47 3.74
C PRO A 55 10.08 -10.38 2.52
N THR A 56 8.92 -10.33 1.87
CA THR A 56 8.56 -11.14 0.70
C THR A 56 9.02 -10.55 -0.64
N CYS A 57 9.97 -9.61 -0.64
CA CYS A 57 10.48 -8.99 -1.86
C CYS A 57 11.62 -9.82 -2.49
N PRO A 58 11.53 -10.21 -3.77
CA PRO A 58 12.62 -10.92 -4.46
C PRO A 58 13.92 -10.12 -4.57
N ALA A 59 13.83 -8.80 -4.46
CA ALA A 59 15.02 -7.94 -4.42
C ALA A 59 15.68 -7.94 -3.04
N ALA A 60 14.92 -8.22 -1.97
CA ALA A 60 15.46 -8.33 -0.61
C ALA A 60 16.31 -9.59 -0.45
N GLU A 61 15.87 -10.71 -1.04
CA GLU A 61 16.62 -11.99 -1.05
C GLU A 61 17.98 -11.88 -1.73
N ARG A 62 18.10 -10.99 -2.71
CA ARG A 62 19.34 -10.76 -3.47
C ARG A 62 20.28 -9.72 -2.83
N ILE A 63 19.91 -9.15 -1.67
CA ILE A 63 20.79 -8.23 -0.97
C ILE A 63 21.98 -9.02 -0.42
N HIS A 64 23.19 -8.58 -0.75
CA HIS A 64 24.39 -9.15 -0.15
C HIS A 64 24.34 -9.02 1.38
N PRO A 65 24.63 -10.09 2.16
CA PRO A 65 24.44 -10.09 3.62
C PRO A 65 25.07 -8.90 4.36
N ALA A 66 26.27 -8.48 3.95
CA ALA A 66 26.96 -7.32 4.54
C ALA A 66 26.17 -5.99 4.42
N ASN A 67 25.31 -5.88 3.40
CA ASN A 67 24.50 -4.70 3.13
C ASN A 67 23.10 -4.79 3.74
N ILE A 68 22.73 -5.89 4.39
CA ILE A 68 21.42 -6.04 5.02
C ILE A 68 21.36 -5.21 6.31
N ARG A 69 20.30 -4.44 6.45
CA ARG A 69 19.85 -3.80 7.70
C ARG A 69 18.41 -4.18 7.94
N ARG A 70 18.04 -4.41 9.20
CA ARG A 70 16.68 -4.80 9.58
C ARG A 70 16.09 -3.71 10.46
N PHE A 71 14.88 -3.29 10.13
CA PHE A 71 14.11 -2.32 10.89
C PHE A 71 12.84 -2.98 11.40
N ARG A 72 12.37 -2.58 12.59
CA ARG A 72 11.15 -3.12 13.18
C ARG A 72 9.92 -2.61 12.44
N THR A 73 9.95 -1.35 12.04
CA THR A 73 8.87 -0.71 11.29
C THR A 73 9.40 -0.04 10.00
N HIS A 74 8.51 0.20 9.04
CA HIS A 74 8.82 1.03 7.87
C HIS A 74 9.15 2.47 8.25
N ALA A 75 8.52 2.98 9.33
CA ALA A 75 8.78 4.31 9.86
C ALA A 75 10.22 4.47 10.36
N ASP A 76 10.76 3.46 11.06
CA ASP A 76 12.16 3.46 11.52
C ASP A 76 13.12 3.51 10.33
N ALA A 77 12.83 2.76 9.26
CA ALA A 77 13.64 2.77 8.04
C ALA A 77 13.65 4.17 7.39
N ARG A 78 12.49 4.84 7.32
CA ARG A 78 12.39 6.22 6.81
C ARG A 78 13.13 7.21 7.69
N ALA A 79 12.99 7.11 9.01
CA ALA A 79 13.72 7.95 9.97
C ALA A 79 15.24 7.78 9.82
N ALA A 80 15.70 6.57 9.49
CA ALA A 80 17.09 6.28 9.15
C ALA A 80 17.51 6.71 7.71
N GLY A 81 16.62 7.36 6.95
CA GLY A 81 16.90 7.91 5.62
C GLY A 81 16.70 6.93 4.45
N TYR A 82 16.13 5.75 4.70
CA TYR A 82 15.87 4.77 3.65
C TYR A 82 14.58 5.10 2.89
N ARG A 83 14.59 4.86 1.58
CA ARG A 83 13.42 5.04 0.70
C ARG A 83 12.71 3.72 0.44
N PRO A 84 11.38 3.70 0.26
CA PRO A 84 10.67 2.47 -0.09
C PRO A 84 11.13 1.92 -1.44
N CYS A 85 11.22 0.59 -1.53
CA CYS A 85 11.49 -0.09 -2.78
C CYS A 85 10.36 0.15 -3.78
N ARG A 86 10.72 0.39 -5.05
CA ARG A 86 9.70 0.68 -6.07
C ARG A 86 8.91 -0.54 -6.54
N ALA A 87 9.48 -1.73 -6.37
CA ALA A 87 8.93 -2.97 -6.93
C ALA A 87 7.96 -3.67 -5.98
N CYS A 88 8.32 -3.73 -4.69
CA CYS A 88 7.44 -4.35 -3.69
C CYS A 88 6.55 -3.35 -2.95
N ASP A 89 6.75 -2.06 -3.20
CA ASP A 89 6.00 -0.92 -2.63
C ASP A 89 5.55 -1.15 -1.18
N PRO A 90 6.52 -1.23 -0.25
CA PRO A 90 6.24 -1.69 1.11
C PRO A 90 5.22 -0.82 1.85
N ASP A 91 5.07 0.45 1.46
CA ASP A 91 4.10 1.36 2.08
C ASP A 91 2.74 1.37 1.35
N GLY A 92 2.65 0.85 0.13
CA GLY A 92 1.42 0.92 -0.68
C GLY A 92 1.09 2.32 -1.21
N ASP A 93 1.99 3.29 -1.00
CA ASP A 93 1.80 4.69 -1.37
C ASP A 93 1.89 4.95 -2.88
N ARG A 94 2.45 4.00 -3.66
CA ARG A 94 2.55 4.20 -5.10
C ARG A 94 1.23 3.83 -5.74
N MET A 95 0.63 4.82 -6.41
CA MET A 95 -0.50 4.67 -7.32
C MET A 95 -0.39 3.36 -8.13
N PRO A 96 -1.44 2.53 -8.18
CA PRO A 96 -1.47 1.32 -8.98
C PRO A 96 -1.03 1.63 -10.42
N LYS A 97 -0.09 0.85 -10.96
CA LYS A 97 0.29 0.90 -12.39
C LYS A 97 -0.70 0.13 -13.26
N ASP A 98 -1.96 0.18 -12.88
CA ASP A 98 -3.05 -0.26 -13.73
C ASP A 98 -3.00 0.66 -14.98
N PRO A 99 -2.88 0.11 -16.20
CA PRO A 99 -2.95 0.88 -17.44
C PRO A 99 -4.40 1.16 -17.89
N ASP A 100 -5.40 0.67 -17.16
CA ASP A 100 -6.83 0.72 -17.48
C ASP A 100 -7.55 1.89 -16.77
N PHE A 101 -6.87 2.59 -15.85
CA PHE A 101 -7.28 3.88 -15.31
C PHE A 101 -6.90 4.95 -16.33
N ILE A 102 -7.70 5.02 -17.39
CA ILE A 102 -7.73 6.17 -18.28
C ILE A 102 -8.12 7.36 -17.39
N ASP A 103 -7.13 8.22 -17.08
CA ASP A 103 -7.38 9.55 -16.55
C ASP A 103 -8.11 10.36 -17.63
N VAL A 104 -9.44 10.30 -17.62
CA VAL A 104 -10.31 11.10 -18.49
C VAL A 104 -10.14 12.61 -18.23
N SER A 105 -9.39 13.01 -17.19
CA SER A 105 -9.17 14.41 -16.83
C SER A 105 -8.07 15.11 -17.65
N HIS A 106 -7.35 14.40 -18.52
CA HIS A 106 -6.37 14.99 -19.44
C HIS A 106 -6.86 15.13 -20.89
N ASP A 107 -8.16 15.00 -21.16
CA ASP A 107 -8.70 15.42 -22.46
C ASP A 107 -8.69 16.96 -22.59
N SER A 108 -7.52 17.49 -22.93
CA SER A 108 -7.34 18.87 -23.40
C SER A 108 -7.85 19.05 -24.85
N SER A 109 -8.60 18.09 -25.40
CA SER A 109 -9.08 18.07 -26.79
C SER A 109 -10.57 18.33 -26.92
N SER A 110 -11.30 18.53 -25.82
CA SER A 110 -12.67 19.06 -25.88
C SER A 110 -12.63 20.47 -26.49
N PRO A 111 -13.20 20.71 -27.68
CA PRO A 111 -13.14 22.01 -28.33
C PRO A 111 -13.95 23.01 -27.52
N ILE A 112 -13.31 24.10 -27.10
CA ILE A 112 -14.02 25.29 -26.61
C ILE A 112 -14.89 25.77 -27.78
N PRO A 113 -16.23 25.91 -27.62
CA PRO A 113 -17.06 26.47 -28.67
C PRO A 113 -16.71 27.94 -28.84
N HIS A 114 -15.84 28.25 -29.80
CA HIS A 114 -15.62 29.63 -30.23
C HIS A 114 -16.87 30.09 -30.99
N ALA A 115 -17.69 30.89 -30.32
CA ALA A 115 -18.71 31.71 -30.96
C ALA A 115 -18.03 32.73 -31.88
N GLY A 116 -17.81 32.36 -33.14
CA GLY A 116 -17.26 33.20 -34.19
C GLY A 116 -18.22 33.29 -35.37
N GLY A 117 -19.22 34.18 -35.27
CA GLY A 117 -20.03 34.58 -36.41
C GLY A 117 -19.18 35.39 -37.39
N GLY A 118 -18.91 34.83 -38.57
CA GLY A 118 -18.36 35.57 -39.71
C GLY A 118 -19.50 35.93 -40.68
N PRO A 119 -19.58 37.17 -41.20
CA PRO A 119 -20.59 37.53 -42.19
C PRO A 119 -20.30 36.89 -43.56
N PRO A 120 -21.33 36.63 -44.40
CA PRO A 120 -21.15 35.95 -45.68
C PRO A 120 -20.42 36.82 -46.71
N ALA A 121 -19.59 36.16 -47.52
CA ALA A 121 -18.76 36.77 -48.56
C ALA A 121 -19.61 37.44 -49.66
N GLY A 122 -19.35 38.73 -49.90
CA GLY A 122 -19.90 39.49 -51.04
C GLY A 122 -19.25 39.13 -52.38
N PRO A 123 -19.87 39.52 -53.51
CA PRO A 123 -19.46 39.08 -54.85
C PRO A 123 -18.18 39.78 -55.32
N ARG A 124 -17.27 38.99 -55.92
CA ARG A 124 -15.97 39.47 -56.42
C ARG A 124 -16.15 40.16 -57.78
N HIS A 125 -15.87 41.46 -57.85
CA HIS A 125 -15.72 42.17 -59.13
C HIS A 125 -14.42 41.73 -59.83
N ARG A 126 -14.55 41.33 -61.10
CA ARG A 126 -13.46 40.92 -61.98
C ARG A 126 -12.82 42.18 -62.59
N SER A 127 -11.58 42.50 -62.23
CA SER A 127 -10.83 43.59 -62.86
C SER A 127 -10.35 43.19 -64.24
N LEU A 128 -10.61 44.04 -65.24
CA LEU A 128 -10.08 43.97 -66.60
C LEU A 128 -8.57 44.31 -66.64
N PRO A 129 -7.80 43.74 -67.58
CA PRO A 129 -6.39 44.06 -67.74
C PRO A 129 -6.21 45.44 -68.38
N GLN A 130 -5.20 46.19 -67.93
CA GLN A 130 -4.73 47.40 -68.61
C GLN A 130 -3.53 47.04 -69.49
N HIS A 131 -3.67 47.43 -70.76
CA HIS A 131 -2.72 47.59 -71.88
C HIS A 131 -1.38 46.86 -71.87
#